data_AF-A0A2I0KEK9-F1
#
_entry.id   AF-A0A2I0KEK9-F1
#
_cell.length_a   1.000
_cell.length_b   1.000
_cell.length_c   1.000
_cell.angle_alpha   90.00
_cell.angle_beta   90.00
_cell.angle_gamma   90.00
#
_symmetry.space_group_name_H-M   'P 1'
#
loop_
_entity.id
_entity.type
_entity.pdbx_description
1 polymer ?
#
loop_
_entity_poly.entity_id
_entity_poly.type
_entity_poly.pdbx_seq_one_letter_code
_entity_poly.pdbx_strand_id
1 'polypeptide(L)'
;MDVTDSDHKPVRCTFSVDIARIDESVRRQEFGEVITSNGKFNSLLDRLFEIPETIVSTNNIIIQNEDTSILRITNKSRKDIALFQIICDGVAVIKEDCQAAGHHPRGSFGFPPWLEVSPVSGTIEPDHTVEVLVRHEKFQTLEEFVDGVPQNGWCEDTRDKEVILVIRVGGTYMTRTKSHRVRVRHCSTSRTKQVVVKPTPDSKRQAQILQRSDIQRLSDSYEVVEHLRNLHSP
;
A
#
# COMPACT_ATOMS: atom_id res chain seq x y z
N MET A 1 -44.92 -27.11 -41.66
CA MET A 1 -44.48 -26.37 -42.85
C MET A 1 -45.08 -27.12 -44.02
N ASP A 2 -46.27 -26.71 -44.45
CA ASP A 2 -46.93 -27.33 -45.60
C ASP A 2 -46.55 -26.53 -46.83
N VAL A 3 -45.86 -27.20 -47.76
CA VAL A 3 -45.39 -26.61 -49.02
C VAL A 3 -46.43 -26.95 -50.08
N THR A 4 -47.26 -25.98 -50.44
CA THR A 4 -48.06 -26.04 -51.67
C THR A 4 -47.21 -25.52 -52.83
N ASP A 5 -47.10 -26.34 -53.89
CA ASP A 5 -46.38 -26.08 -55.13
C ASP A 5 -46.41 -24.62 -55.58
N SER A 6 -45.25 -24.07 -55.93
CA SER A 6 -45.16 -22.74 -56.53
C SER A 6 -44.37 -22.76 -57.84
N ASP A 7 -45.12 -22.56 -58.91
CA ASP A 7 -44.73 -21.90 -60.15
C ASP A 7 -44.00 -20.57 -59.85
N HIS A 8 -43.17 -20.08 -60.78
CA HIS A 8 -42.13 -19.04 -60.65
C HIS A 8 -42.57 -17.62 -60.18
N LYS A 9 -43.28 -17.51 -59.04
CA LYS A 9 -43.53 -16.27 -58.30
C LYS A 9 -42.76 -16.26 -56.99
N PRO A 10 -42.27 -15.09 -56.53
CA PRO A 10 -41.60 -14.98 -55.23
C PRO A 10 -42.54 -15.43 -54.12
N VAL A 11 -42.19 -16.54 -53.47
CA VAL A 11 -42.94 -17.11 -52.35
C VAL A 11 -42.71 -16.22 -51.13
N ARG A 12 -43.76 -15.53 -50.66
CA ARG A 12 -43.71 -14.73 -49.43
C ARG A 12 -43.80 -15.69 -48.23
N CYS A 13 -42.69 -15.91 -47.55
CA CYS A 13 -42.69 -16.63 -46.29
C CYS A 13 -42.88 -15.63 -45.13
N THR A 14 -43.95 -15.81 -44.35
CA THR A 14 -44.20 -15.01 -43.14
C THR A 14 -43.92 -15.89 -41.94
N PHE A 15 -42.90 -15.52 -41.17
CA PHE A 15 -42.59 -16.21 -39.92
C PHE A 15 -43.23 -15.46 -38.77
N SER A 16 -44.07 -16.15 -37.99
CA SER A 16 -44.53 -15.66 -36.69
C SER A 16 -43.58 -16.23 -35.63
N VAL A 17 -42.88 -15.36 -34.91
CA VAL A 17 -41.90 -15.74 -33.89
C VAL A 17 -42.22 -14.98 -32.62
N ASP A 18 -42.42 -15.71 -31.53
CA ASP A 18 -42.53 -15.14 -30.19
C ASP A 18 -41.13 -14.98 -29.59
N ILE A 19 -40.67 -13.74 -29.43
CA ILE A 19 -39.37 -13.41 -28.85
C ILE A 19 -39.58 -12.96 -27.41
N ALA A 20 -39.24 -13.83 -26.46
CA ALA A 20 -39.18 -13.45 -25.04
C ALA A 20 -37.92 -12.62 -24.78
N ARG A 21 -38.09 -11.36 -24.38
CA ARG A 21 -37.00 -10.48 -23.96
C ARG A 21 -36.92 -10.46 -22.44
N ILE A 22 -35.84 -11.00 -21.90
CA ILE A 22 -35.55 -10.91 -20.46
C ILE A 22 -34.81 -9.60 -20.20
N ASP A 23 -35.32 -8.82 -19.27
CA ASP A 23 -34.61 -7.65 -18.75
C ASP A 23 -33.41 -8.11 -17.93
N GLU A 24 -32.20 -7.85 -18.45
CA GLU A 24 -30.95 -8.21 -17.81
C GLU A 24 -30.74 -7.51 -16.46
N SER A 25 -31.19 -6.25 -16.36
CA SER A 25 -31.03 -5.44 -15.16
C SER A 25 -31.92 -5.96 -14.04
N VAL A 26 -33.19 -6.24 -14.33
CA VAL A 26 -34.12 -6.85 -13.36
C VAL A 26 -33.58 -8.20 -12.90
N ARG A 27 -33.12 -9.04 -13.84
CA ARG A 27 -32.51 -10.34 -13.49
C ARG A 27 -31.29 -10.20 -12.57
N ARG A 28 -30.41 -9.22 -12.83
CA ARG A 28 -29.20 -9.00 -12.04
C ARG A 28 -29.53 -8.46 -10.65
N GLN A 29 -30.56 -7.62 -10.54
CA GLN A 29 -31.07 -7.12 -9.26
C GLN A 29 -31.63 -8.26 -8.42
N GLU A 30 -32.60 -9.01 -8.94
CA GLU A 30 -33.22 -10.16 -8.27
C GLU A 30 -32.17 -11.18 -7.81
N PHE A 31 -31.20 -11.47 -8.68
CA PHE A 31 -30.09 -12.35 -8.33
C PHE A 31 -29.21 -11.78 -7.20
N GLY A 32 -28.93 -10.48 -7.22
CA GLY A 32 -28.21 -9.79 -6.16
C GLY A 32 -28.95 -9.85 -4.82
N GLU A 33 -30.27 -9.68 -4.83
CA GLU A 33 -31.11 -9.79 -3.64
C GLU A 33 -31.12 -11.21 -3.07
N VAL A 34 -31.23 -12.23 -3.92
CA VAL A 34 -31.15 -13.64 -3.51
C VAL A 34 -29.78 -13.97 -2.89
N ILE A 35 -28.69 -13.49 -3.49
CA ILE A 35 -27.34 -13.69 -2.95
C ILE A 35 -27.19 -13.01 -1.59
N THR A 36 -27.61 -11.74 -1.50
CA THR A 36 -27.37 -10.92 -0.31
C THR A 36 -28.25 -11.34 0.87
N SER A 37 -29.47 -11.82 0.61
CA SER A 37 -30.40 -12.29 1.64
C SER A 37 -30.09 -13.69 2.17
N ASN A 38 -29.25 -14.48 1.48
CA ASN A 38 -28.92 -15.83 1.88
C ASN A 38 -27.84 -15.86 2.98
N GLY A 39 -28.28 -15.97 4.23
CA GLY A 39 -27.39 -16.02 5.39
C GLY A 39 -26.37 -17.17 5.36
N LYS A 40 -26.72 -18.34 4.78
CA LYS A 40 -25.76 -19.47 4.66
C LYS A 40 -24.64 -19.10 3.69
N PHE A 41 -24.98 -18.52 2.54
CA PHE A 41 -24.00 -18.06 1.56
C PHE A 41 -23.09 -16.99 2.16
N ASN A 42 -23.63 -15.99 2.85
CA ASN A 42 -22.83 -14.95 3.50
C ASN A 42 -21.89 -15.51 4.57
N SER A 43 -22.36 -16.45 5.41
CA SER A 43 -21.50 -17.10 6.41
C SER A 43 -20.35 -17.90 5.79
N LEU A 44 -20.59 -18.55 4.65
CA LEU A 44 -19.56 -19.25 3.89
C LEU A 44 -18.56 -18.26 3.29
N LEU A 45 -19.04 -17.15 2.72
CA LEU A 45 -18.18 -16.10 2.18
C LEU A 45 -17.32 -15.45 3.26
N ASP A 46 -17.89 -15.11 4.41
CA ASP A 46 -17.13 -14.48 5.50
C ASP A 46 -16.03 -15.41 6.01
N ARG A 47 -16.30 -16.71 6.10
CA ARG A 47 -15.29 -17.71 6.44
C ARG A 47 -14.24 -17.89 5.34
N LEU A 48 -14.61 -17.78 4.06
CA LEU A 48 -13.66 -17.86 2.94
C LEU A 48 -12.76 -16.61 2.84
N PHE A 49 -13.28 -15.45 3.26
CA PHE A 49 -12.59 -14.16 3.21
C PHE A 49 -12.00 -13.75 4.56
N GLU A 50 -11.92 -14.70 5.50
CA GLU A 50 -11.23 -14.51 6.76
C GLU A 50 -9.73 -14.29 6.49
N ILE A 51 -9.18 -13.20 7.05
CA ILE A 51 -7.78 -12.85 6.87
C ILE A 51 -6.99 -13.52 7.99
N PRO A 52 -5.95 -14.31 7.68
CA PRO A 52 -5.08 -14.91 8.69
C PRO A 52 -4.46 -13.84 9.60
N GLU A 53 -4.41 -14.13 10.90
CA GLU A 53 -3.75 -13.23 11.85
C GLU A 53 -2.25 -13.17 11.55
N THR A 54 -1.74 -11.97 11.28
CA THR A 54 -0.34 -11.75 10.96
C THR A 54 0.27 -10.60 11.76
N ILE A 55 1.56 -10.73 12.06
CA ILE A 55 2.36 -9.76 12.81
C ILE A 55 3.55 -9.33 11.97
N VAL A 56 3.82 -8.03 11.95
CA VAL A 56 5.00 -7.44 11.32
C VAL A 56 5.95 -6.99 12.44
N SER A 57 7.25 -7.27 12.31
CA SER A 57 8.23 -7.06 13.39
C SER A 57 8.47 -5.59 13.76
N THR A 58 8.34 -4.66 12.80
CA THR A 58 8.59 -3.24 13.02
C THR A 58 7.77 -2.37 12.10
N ASN A 59 7.44 -1.16 12.57
CA ASN A 59 6.78 -0.11 11.79
C ASN A 59 7.79 0.89 11.20
N ASN A 60 9.06 0.84 11.64
CA ASN A 60 10.10 1.77 11.24
C ASN A 60 11.41 1.02 10.95
N ILE A 61 12.05 1.35 9.84
CA ILE A 61 13.34 0.83 9.40
C ILE A 61 14.26 2.01 9.12
N ILE A 62 15.46 1.99 9.69
CA ILE A 62 16.50 2.98 9.44
C ILE A 62 17.66 2.25 8.78
N ILE A 63 17.95 2.60 7.54
CA ILE A 63 19.06 2.06 6.76
C ILE A 63 20.19 3.09 6.79
N GLN A 64 21.37 2.65 7.21
CA GLN A 64 22.59 3.46 7.19
C GLN A 64 23.56 2.82 6.20
N ASN A 65 24.12 3.63 5.29
CA ASN A 65 25.09 3.18 4.30
C ASN A 65 24.58 1.97 3.47
N GLU A 66 25.35 0.88 3.40
CA GLU A 66 25.03 -0.36 2.64
C GLU A 66 24.35 -1.43 3.50
N ASP A 67 23.86 -1.08 4.69
CA ASP A 67 23.27 -2.06 5.60
C ASP A 67 21.97 -2.66 5.04
N THR A 68 21.78 -3.95 5.30
CA THR A 68 20.53 -4.67 5.01
C THR A 68 19.71 -4.80 6.29
N SER A 69 18.49 -4.28 6.27
CA SER A 69 17.51 -4.46 7.34
C SER A 69 16.61 -5.66 7.06
N ILE A 70 16.26 -6.40 8.11
CA ILE A 70 15.37 -7.57 8.01
C ILE A 70 14.02 -7.21 8.61
N LEU A 71 12.98 -7.28 7.80
CA LEU A 71 11.58 -7.15 8.19
C LEU A 71 10.99 -8.56 8.28
N ARG A 72 10.43 -8.93 9.44
CA ARG A 72 9.84 -10.26 9.64
C ARG A 72 8.32 -10.15 9.59
N ILE A 73 7.68 -11.00 8.78
CA ILE A 73 6.23 -11.14 8.71
C ILE A 73 5.89 -12.54 9.21
N THR A 74 5.16 -12.63 10.31
CA THR A 74 4.79 -13.89 10.96
C THR A 74 3.30 -14.17 10.77
N ASN A 75 2.98 -15.36 10.27
CA ASN A 75 1.62 -15.89 10.28
C ASN A 75 1.35 -16.55 11.64
N LYS A 76 0.31 -16.08 12.34
CA LYS A 76 -0.16 -16.63 13.61
C LYS A 76 -1.35 -17.58 13.45
N SER A 77 -1.90 -17.70 12.24
CA SER A 77 -2.87 -18.74 11.96
C SER A 77 -2.19 -20.10 12.01
N ARG A 78 -2.88 -21.06 12.62
CA ARG A 78 -2.46 -22.47 12.70
C ARG A 78 -2.96 -23.31 11.52
N LYS A 79 -3.78 -22.72 10.66
CA LYS A 79 -4.52 -23.46 9.62
C LYS A 79 -4.38 -22.82 8.25
N ASP A 80 -4.48 -21.50 8.19
CA ASP A 80 -4.65 -20.79 6.93
C ASP A 80 -3.31 -20.19 6.48
N ILE A 81 -3.03 -20.33 5.19
CA ILE A 81 -1.86 -19.73 4.54
C ILE A 81 -2.13 -18.23 4.38
N ALA A 82 -1.15 -17.40 4.74
CA ALA A 82 -1.20 -15.97 4.52
C ALA A 82 -0.47 -15.61 3.22
N LEU A 83 -1.09 -14.79 2.39
CA LEU A 83 -0.48 -14.20 1.21
C LEU A 83 -0.09 -12.77 1.54
N PHE A 84 1.14 -12.37 1.22
CA PHE A 84 1.59 -10.99 1.41
C PHE A 84 2.08 -10.36 0.11
N GLN A 85 1.90 -9.05 0.02
CA GLN A 85 2.43 -8.20 -1.04
C GLN A 85 2.88 -6.87 -0.45
N ILE A 86 4.08 -6.44 -0.82
CA ILE A 86 4.68 -5.18 -0.40
C ILE A 86 4.60 -4.20 -1.55
N ILE A 87 4.06 -3.01 -1.29
CA ILE A 87 3.99 -1.92 -2.25
C ILE A 87 4.57 -0.65 -1.65
N CYS A 88 4.94 0.29 -2.52
CA CYS A 88 5.36 1.64 -2.14
C CYS A 88 4.18 2.60 -2.28
N ASP A 89 3.77 3.24 -1.19
CA ASP A 89 2.60 4.16 -1.16
C ASP A 89 3.03 5.62 -1.42
N GLY A 90 4.22 6.01 -0.95
CA GLY A 90 4.73 7.35 -1.18
C GLY A 90 6.19 7.52 -0.78
N VAL A 91 6.83 8.50 -1.40
CA VAL A 91 8.23 8.88 -1.14
C VAL A 91 8.27 10.33 -0.67
N ALA A 92 9.15 10.63 0.27
CA ALA A 92 9.50 11.97 0.70
C ALA A 92 11.03 12.13 0.71
N VAL A 93 11.51 13.29 0.26
CA VAL A 93 12.90 13.71 0.47
C VAL A 93 12.88 14.61 1.70
N ILE A 94 13.65 14.25 2.72
CA ILE A 94 13.70 15.03 3.96
C ILE A 94 14.59 16.25 3.68
N LYS A 95 14.00 17.44 3.85
CA LYS A 95 14.76 18.71 3.73
C LYS A 95 15.60 18.94 4.99
N GLU A 96 16.58 19.82 4.89
CA GLU A 96 17.58 20.11 5.93
C GLU A 96 16.98 20.45 7.30
N ASP A 97 15.74 20.93 7.36
CA ASP A 97 15.00 21.27 8.60
C ASP A 97 14.36 20.07 9.34
N CYS A 98 14.74 18.83 9.01
CA CYS A 98 14.27 17.59 9.68
C CYS A 98 12.77 17.30 9.57
N GLN A 99 11.99 18.10 8.82
CA GLN A 99 10.61 17.79 8.45
C GLN A 99 10.57 17.13 7.07
N ALA A 100 9.88 15.98 6.98
CA ALA A 100 9.53 15.39 5.71
C ALA A 100 8.59 16.36 4.98
N ALA A 101 9.01 16.87 3.82
CA ALA A 101 8.06 17.48 2.89
C ALA A 101 7.06 16.37 2.53
N GLY A 102 5.76 16.63 2.68
CA GLY A 102 4.70 15.62 2.64
C GLY A 102 4.89 14.52 1.59
N HIS A 103 4.52 13.30 1.94
CA HIS A 103 4.70 12.13 1.07
C HIS A 103 3.97 12.35 -0.26
N HIS A 104 4.72 12.37 -1.36
CA HIS A 104 4.13 12.43 -2.68
C HIS A 104 3.68 11.01 -3.04
N PRO A 105 2.40 10.79 -3.39
CA PRO A 105 1.92 9.48 -3.76
C PRO A 105 2.69 9.01 -4.98
N ARG A 106 3.35 7.86 -4.85
CA ARG A 106 4.09 7.26 -5.96
C ARG A 106 3.15 6.29 -6.64
N GLY A 107 2.16 6.82 -7.38
CA GLY A 107 1.12 5.99 -8.01
C GLY A 107 1.74 4.84 -8.81
N SER A 108 1.41 3.58 -8.51
CA SER A 108 1.81 2.33 -9.20
C SER A 108 3.27 2.11 -9.67
N PHE A 109 4.21 3.05 -9.54
CA PHE A 109 5.56 2.99 -10.10
C PHE A 109 6.54 2.38 -9.09
N GLY A 110 6.44 1.07 -8.82
CA GLY A 110 7.48 0.25 -8.17
C GLY A 110 8.16 0.82 -6.92
N PHE A 111 9.31 0.23 -6.55
CA PHE A 111 10.17 0.73 -5.46
C PHE A 111 11.07 1.86 -5.97
N PRO A 112 11.48 2.83 -5.13
CA PRO A 112 12.38 3.87 -5.57
C PRO A 112 13.75 3.27 -5.92
N PRO A 113 14.51 3.84 -6.88
CA PRO A 113 15.73 3.19 -7.41
C PRO A 113 16.82 2.96 -6.35
N TRP A 114 16.77 3.68 -5.24
CA TRP A 114 17.70 3.53 -4.12
C TRP A 114 17.29 2.43 -3.13
N LEU A 115 16.09 1.85 -3.25
CA LEU A 115 15.56 0.87 -2.30
C LEU A 115 15.30 -0.46 -3.00
N GLU A 116 15.94 -1.50 -2.50
CA GLU A 116 15.65 -2.87 -2.87
C GLU A 116 14.90 -3.58 -1.74
N VAL A 117 13.81 -4.27 -2.11
CA VAL A 117 12.98 -5.07 -1.21
C VAL A 117 12.84 -6.48 -1.79
N SER A 118 13.19 -7.51 -1.02
CA SER A 118 13.11 -8.89 -1.49
C SER A 118 12.82 -9.88 -0.35
N PRO A 119 11.81 -10.77 -0.47
CA PRO A 119 10.81 -10.84 -1.54
C PRO A 119 9.75 -9.74 -1.44
N VAL A 120 9.18 -9.34 -2.58
CA VAL A 120 8.10 -8.33 -2.66
C VAL A 120 6.73 -8.95 -2.36
N SER A 121 6.54 -10.21 -2.69
CA SER A 121 5.30 -10.94 -2.47
C SER A 121 5.58 -12.42 -2.26
N GLY A 122 4.70 -13.11 -1.55
CA GLY A 122 4.84 -14.54 -1.34
C GLY A 122 3.75 -15.12 -0.44
N THR A 123 3.93 -16.40 -0.11
CA THR A 123 3.10 -17.18 0.80
C THR A 123 3.82 -17.36 2.14
N ILE A 124 3.06 -17.40 3.23
CA ILE A 124 3.54 -17.69 4.57
C ILE A 124 2.68 -18.82 5.13
N GLU A 125 3.31 -19.98 5.30
CA GLU A 125 2.67 -21.15 5.89
C GLU A 125 2.17 -20.88 7.31
N PRO A 126 1.20 -21.67 7.81
CA PRO A 126 0.72 -21.54 9.19
C PRO A 126 1.85 -21.60 10.21
N ASP A 127 1.82 -20.73 11.22
CA ASP A 127 2.85 -20.58 12.26
C ASP A 127 4.29 -20.30 11.76
N HIS A 128 4.46 -19.94 10.48
CA HIS A 128 5.77 -19.61 9.90
C HIS A 128 6.03 -18.10 9.87
N THR A 129 7.31 -17.77 9.70
CA THR A 129 7.79 -16.40 9.53
C THR A 129 8.61 -16.30 8.26
N VAL A 130 8.32 -15.31 7.44
CA VAL A 130 9.14 -14.93 6.29
C VAL A 130 10.00 -13.73 6.64
N GLU A 131 11.23 -13.72 6.15
CA GLU A 131 12.16 -12.62 6.29
C GLU A 131 12.24 -11.85 4.97
N VAL A 132 11.99 -10.55 5.03
CA VAL A 132 12.06 -9.63 3.91
C VAL A 132 13.27 -8.73 4.11
N LEU A 133 14.18 -8.77 3.13
CA LEU A 133 15.36 -7.93 3.09
C LEU A 133 14.99 -6.57 2.53
N VAL A 134 15.42 -5.52 3.22
CA VAL A 134 15.24 -4.12 2.84
C VAL A 134 16.62 -3.48 2.86
N ARG A 135 17.16 -3.12 1.69
CA ARG A 135 18.52 -2.58 1.56
C ARG A 135 18.57 -1.35 0.67
N HIS A 136 19.57 -0.51 0.92
CA HIS A 136 19.87 0.62 0.05
C HIS A 136 20.71 0.14 -1.15
N GLU A 137 20.22 0.35 -2.36
CA GLU A 137 20.93 0.05 -3.60
C GLU A 137 21.63 1.31 -4.12
N LYS A 138 22.95 1.21 -4.36
CA LYS A 138 23.73 2.32 -4.91
C LYS A 138 23.47 2.41 -6.41
N PHE A 139 22.78 3.47 -6.83
CA PHE A 139 22.71 3.83 -8.24
C PHE A 139 24.04 4.49 -8.66
N GLN A 140 24.96 3.70 -9.22
CA GLN A 140 26.08 4.26 -9.99
C GLN A 140 25.51 4.76 -11.31
N THR A 141 25.22 6.06 -11.38
CA THR A 141 25.16 6.71 -12.70
C THR A 141 26.60 6.72 -13.19
N LEU A 142 26.90 5.95 -14.23
CA LEU A 142 28.17 6.03 -14.94
C LEU A 142 28.40 7.51 -15.28
N GLU A 143 29.42 8.12 -14.70
CA GLU A 143 29.75 9.52 -14.94
C GLU A 143 30.18 9.66 -16.40
N GLU A 144 29.24 10.04 -17.27
CA GLU A 144 29.59 10.55 -18.60
C GLU A 144 30.22 11.94 -18.41
N PHE A 145 31.54 11.95 -18.29
CA PHE A 145 32.33 13.17 -18.39
C PHE A 145 32.35 13.62 -19.85
N VAL A 146 31.83 14.81 -20.14
CA VAL A 146 32.05 15.52 -21.41
C VAL A 146 32.90 16.75 -21.08
N ASP A 147 34.06 16.89 -21.72
CA ASP A 147 35.03 17.99 -21.52
C ASP A 147 35.50 18.21 -20.06
N GLY A 148 35.60 17.14 -19.27
CA GLY A 148 36.09 17.22 -17.88
C GLY A 148 35.13 17.92 -16.91
N VAL A 149 33.91 18.25 -17.35
CA VAL A 149 32.84 18.78 -16.51
C VAL A 149 31.78 17.69 -16.34
N PRO A 150 31.49 17.24 -15.11
CA PRO A 150 30.41 16.28 -14.87
C PRO A 150 29.07 16.93 -15.26
N GLN A 151 28.43 16.44 -16.33
CA GLN A 151 27.12 16.93 -16.78
C GLN A 151 25.97 16.44 -15.90
N ASN A 152 26.21 15.43 -15.07
CA ASN A 152 25.22 14.81 -14.21
C ASN A 152 25.30 15.44 -12.82
N GLY A 153 24.78 16.67 -12.66
CA GLY A 153 24.66 17.36 -11.37
C GLY A 153 23.76 16.66 -10.34
N TRP A 154 23.34 15.42 -10.61
CA TRP A 154 22.68 14.51 -9.66
C TRP A 154 23.72 13.57 -9.04
N CYS A 155 24.88 14.13 -8.68
CA CYS A 155 25.87 13.48 -7.83
C CYS A 155 25.16 12.97 -6.58
N GLU A 156 25.21 11.66 -6.36
CA GLU A 156 24.78 10.90 -5.18
C GLU A 156 23.94 11.73 -4.20
N ASP A 157 22.60 11.73 -4.35
CA ASP A 157 21.72 12.52 -3.48
C ASP A 157 21.89 12.04 -2.03
N THR A 158 22.82 12.69 -1.31
CA THR A 158 23.23 12.42 0.08
C THR A 158 22.18 12.86 1.09
N ARG A 159 21.04 13.38 0.61
CA ARG A 159 19.92 13.74 1.47
C ARG A 159 19.30 12.49 2.09
N ASP A 160 18.74 12.69 3.27
CA ASP A 160 17.93 11.67 3.93
C ASP A 160 16.67 11.43 3.08
N LYS A 161 16.41 10.15 2.77
CA LYS A 161 15.28 9.72 1.94
C LYS A 161 14.32 8.93 2.82
N GLU A 162 13.03 9.13 2.62
CA GLU A 162 11.98 8.42 3.35
C GLU A 162 10.96 7.83 2.38
N VAL A 163 10.52 6.61 2.64
CA VAL A 163 9.49 5.92 1.87
C VAL A 163 8.55 5.15 2.78
N ILE A 164 7.28 5.11 2.43
CA ILE A 164 6.26 4.34 3.13
C ILE A 164 5.99 3.06 2.34
N LEU A 165 6.40 1.93 2.92
CA LEU A 165 6.04 0.60 2.46
C LEU A 165 4.69 0.20 3.05
N VAL A 166 3.85 -0.41 2.24
CA VAL A 166 2.56 -0.98 2.67
C VAL A 166 2.59 -2.48 2.41
N ILE A 167 2.53 -3.24 3.49
CA ILE A 167 2.45 -4.69 3.47
C ILE A 167 0.97 -5.05 3.50
N ARG A 168 0.45 -5.54 2.38
CA ARG A 168 -0.88 -6.08 2.27
C ARG A 168 -0.83 -7.55 2.57
N VAL A 169 -1.66 -8.02 3.49
CA VAL A 169 -1.80 -9.42 3.84
C VAL A 169 -3.24 -9.85 3.62
N GLY A 170 -3.44 -11.00 2.98
CA GLY A 170 -4.76 -11.61 2.78
C GLY A 170 -4.72 -13.11 2.98
N GLY A 171 -5.88 -13.73 2.99
CA GLY A 171 -5.99 -15.19 2.87
C GLY A 171 -5.80 -15.64 1.43
N THR A 172 -5.97 -16.95 1.19
CA THR A 172 -5.84 -17.58 -0.14
C THR A 172 -6.70 -16.90 -1.21
N TYR A 173 -7.87 -16.40 -0.82
CA TYR A 173 -8.75 -15.62 -1.67
C TYR A 173 -8.55 -14.13 -1.33
N MET A 174 -7.66 -13.44 -2.06
CA MET A 174 -7.25 -12.05 -1.78
C MET A 174 -8.34 -10.98 -2.06
N THR A 175 -9.61 -11.28 -1.81
CA THR A 175 -10.71 -10.31 -1.92
C THR A 175 -10.72 -9.32 -0.76
N ARG A 176 -10.25 -9.72 0.42
CA ARG A 176 -10.04 -8.84 1.59
C ARG A 176 -8.57 -8.86 1.99
N THR A 177 -8.02 -7.68 2.28
CA THR A 177 -6.62 -7.54 2.72
C THR A 177 -6.51 -6.60 3.92
N LYS A 178 -5.58 -6.91 4.81
CA LYS A 178 -5.15 -6.07 5.92
C LYS A 178 -3.85 -5.40 5.51
N SER A 179 -3.77 -4.09 5.69
CA SER A 179 -2.58 -3.31 5.33
C SER A 179 -1.81 -2.91 6.58
N HIS A 180 -0.48 -3.06 6.54
CA HIS A 180 0.44 -2.60 7.57
C HIS A 180 1.44 -1.62 6.95
N ARG A 181 1.65 -0.46 7.59
CA ARG A 181 2.52 0.60 7.06
C ARG A 181 3.86 0.58 7.76
N VAL A 182 4.94 0.51 6.98
CA VAL A 182 6.32 0.56 7.46
C VAL A 182 7.02 1.76 6.85
N ARG A 183 7.57 2.61 7.70
CA ARG A 183 8.38 3.76 7.29
C ARG A 183 9.84 3.33 7.16
N VAL A 184 10.43 3.56 5.99
CA VAL A 184 11.83 3.27 5.73
C VAL A 184 12.56 4.59 5.50
N ARG A 185 13.59 4.85 6.30
CA ARG A 185 14.44 6.03 6.18
C ARG A 185 15.87 5.62 5.89
N HIS A 186 16.47 6.23 4.87
CA HIS A 186 17.90 6.18 4.63
C HIS A 186 18.54 7.43 5.25
N CYS A 187 19.52 7.24 6.14
CA CYS A 187 20.27 8.32 6.76
C CYS A 187 21.72 8.32 6.24
N SER A 188 22.15 9.40 5.59
CA SER A 188 23.55 9.53 5.17
C SER A 188 24.42 9.92 6.37
N THR A 189 25.50 9.18 6.60
CA THR A 189 26.39 9.36 7.76
C THR A 189 27.24 10.63 7.72
N SER A 190 27.21 11.39 6.61
CA SER A 190 27.93 12.68 6.49
C SER A 190 27.45 13.75 7.47
N ARG A 191 26.22 13.61 8.02
CA ARG A 191 25.59 14.62 8.87
C ARG A 191 25.80 14.41 10.37
N THR A 192 26.23 13.23 10.82
CA THR A 192 26.36 12.90 12.26
C THR A 192 27.60 13.53 12.93
N LYS A 193 28.46 14.23 12.18
CA LYS A 193 29.66 14.90 12.73
C LYS A 193 29.49 16.40 13.03
N GLN A 194 28.33 17.00 12.77
CA GLN A 194 28.07 18.40 13.13
C GLN A 194 26.88 18.49 14.09
N VAL A 195 27.18 18.51 15.39
CA VAL A 195 26.75 19.51 16.39
C VAL A 195 27.10 18.93 17.77
N VAL A 196 28.34 19.16 18.20
CA VAL A 196 28.65 19.51 19.60
C VAL A 196 29.69 20.63 19.52
N VAL A 197 29.25 21.83 19.17
CA VAL A 197 30.02 23.03 19.51
C VAL A 197 29.83 23.21 21.01
N LYS A 198 30.84 22.85 21.79
CA LYS A 198 30.92 23.21 23.21
C LYS A 198 30.84 24.74 23.32
N PRO A 199 29.88 25.32 24.04
CA PRO A 199 30.03 26.69 24.50
C PRO A 199 31.00 26.68 25.69
N THR A 200 32.13 27.38 25.57
CA THR A 200 32.96 27.75 26.71
C THR A 200 32.18 28.68 27.65
N PRO A 201 32.37 28.55 28.96
CA PRO A 201 31.52 29.23 29.94
C PRO A 201 32.06 30.63 30.22
N ASP A 202 31.21 31.65 30.25
CA ASP A 202 31.41 32.76 31.18
C ASP A 202 30.17 33.62 31.46
N SER A 203 29.96 33.82 32.76
CA SER A 203 29.13 34.82 33.43
C SER A 203 27.59 34.61 33.51
N LYS A 204 27.21 33.91 34.60
CA LYS A 204 26.27 34.35 35.63
C LYS A 204 25.00 35.09 35.18
N ARG A 205 23.84 34.42 35.33
CA ARG A 205 22.73 34.88 36.20
C ARG A 205 21.78 33.73 36.53
N GLN A 206 21.44 33.65 37.81
CA GLN A 206 20.60 32.63 38.44
C GLN A 206 19.22 32.57 37.81
N ALA A 207 18.73 31.35 37.56
CA ALA A 207 17.32 31.06 37.40
C ALA A 207 16.93 30.03 38.48
N GLN A 208 16.29 30.52 39.54
CA GLN A 208 15.37 29.74 40.37
C GLN A 208 14.01 30.40 40.25
N ILE A 209 13.19 29.94 39.29
CA ILE A 209 11.74 30.05 39.37
C ILE A 209 11.19 28.72 38.88
N LEU A 210 10.66 27.95 39.83
CA LEU A 210 9.70 26.88 39.57
C LEU A 210 8.47 27.49 38.92
N GLN A 211 8.05 26.97 37.77
CA GLN A 211 6.62 26.88 37.47
C GLN A 211 6.31 25.64 36.63
N ARG A 212 5.26 24.96 37.05
CA ARG A 212 4.78 23.64 36.67
C ARG A 212 3.47 23.82 35.89
N SER A 213 3.19 22.85 35.02
CA SER A 213 1.93 22.59 34.29
C SER A 213 1.70 23.53 33.09
N ASP A 214 1.32 23.05 31.89
CA ASP A 214 0.04 22.38 31.66
C ASP A 214 0.01 21.36 30.52
N ILE A 215 -0.98 20.47 30.70
CA ILE A 215 -1.53 19.47 29.80
C ILE A 215 -2.13 20.14 28.56
N GLN A 216 -1.84 19.60 27.37
CA GLN A 216 -2.80 19.63 26.27
C GLN A 216 -2.90 18.24 25.65
N ARG A 217 -3.95 17.52 26.07
CA ARG A 217 -4.60 16.49 25.26
C ARG A 217 -5.19 17.20 24.03
N LEU A 218 -4.77 16.79 22.85
CA LEU A 218 -5.58 16.94 21.64
C LEU A 218 -5.98 15.53 21.20
N SER A 219 -7.15 15.13 21.68
CA SER A 219 -8.04 14.26 20.94
C SER A 219 -8.64 15.11 19.84
N ASP A 220 -8.41 14.77 18.58
CA ASP A 220 -9.35 15.07 17.50
C ASP A 220 -9.32 13.90 16.52
N SER A 221 -10.43 13.17 16.56
CA SER A 221 -10.86 12.17 15.61
C SER A 221 -11.14 12.81 14.26
N TYR A 222 -10.63 12.21 13.18
CA TYR A 222 -11.26 12.31 11.87
C TYR A 222 -11.40 10.91 11.28
N GLU A 223 -12.49 10.24 11.70
CA GLU A 223 -13.22 9.32 10.85
C GLU A 223 -13.85 10.13 9.70
N VAL A 224 -13.38 9.91 8.48
CA VAL A 224 -14.11 10.34 7.28
C VAL A 224 -14.10 9.18 6.28
N VAL A 225 -14.79 8.09 6.62
CA VAL A 225 -15.31 7.13 5.64
C VAL A 225 -16.63 6.54 6.13
N GLU A 226 -17.67 7.35 6.25
CA GLU A 226 -19.07 6.87 6.15
C GLU A 226 -19.97 8.03 5.77
N HIS A 227 -20.11 8.33 4.47
CA HIS A 227 -21.26 9.09 3.94
C HIS A 227 -21.50 8.85 2.44
N LEU A 228 -21.26 7.63 1.94
CA LEU A 228 -21.60 7.24 0.56
C LEU A 228 -22.38 5.92 0.50
N ARG A 229 -23.42 5.77 1.34
CA ARG A 229 -24.30 4.59 1.27
C ARG A 229 -25.78 4.84 1.05
N ASN A 230 -26.25 6.07 0.90
CA ASN A 230 -27.69 6.30 0.69
C ASN A 230 -27.96 7.36 -0.37
N LEU A 231 -27.65 7.07 -1.63
CA LEU A 231 -28.33 7.64 -2.79
C LEU A 231 -28.47 6.52 -3.82
N HIS A 232 -29.64 6.40 -4.44
CA HIS A 232 -30.25 5.25 -5.16
C HIS A 232 -31.16 4.46 -4.21
N SER A 233 -32.49 4.48 -4.24
CA SER A 233 -33.57 5.02 -5.09
C SER A 233 -34.89 4.81 -4.28
N PRO A 234 -36.10 5.27 -4.69
CA PRO A 234 -36.52 6.01 -5.89
C PRO A 234 -36.86 7.48 -5.66
#